data_AF-A0A349EA16-F1
#
_entry.id   AF-A0A349EA16-F1
#
_cell.length_a   1.000
_cell.length_b   1.000
_cell.length_c   1.000
_cell.angle_alpha   90.00
_cell.angle_beta   90.00
_cell.angle_gamma   90.00
#
_symmetry.space_group_name_H-M   'P 1'
#
loop_
_entity.id
_entity.type
_entity.pdbx_description
1 polymer ?
#
loop_
_entity_poly.entity_id
_entity_poly.type
_entity_poly.pdbx_seq_one_letter_code
_entity_poly.pdbx_strand_id
1 'polypeptide(L)'
;MRLLYSFAACIAASGLLISNGVVVAAELDFDQQDFQFTKDTENLVVADLNGDGLREILAVNETGLQVYFQTESGFDFASNHIIEFPGQAVGWDLSTQYGDSGSASIIALIDGQEVLAWGVSDQSLLEPVSIKQNLGGYISKGINRLHFSRDINGDGIDDFLIPGAGVINLYISSGRGDDGTLSYPAPLSVRSELRMRTNLNEGGLERRTGQSIRIPMMELRDVNSDGFDDLISRTEEELKVFIADSSADAYFPSDANYALDILAIEERLGEFDIDSLDFSNLTGLLALTHEEILEDVDGDGVDDLLLREGGKVSLFGGNDEGMDFTQPRQVLRSGGNVLSTFLQDENEDGLKDLWLWRVENISVGDIFVWLALSGSIAVEAFIYPNDGERFARRPSRKVTIDLKFPSVISLTSTARDIEKELEEARSGDTVFSSVANLDDNVAQQDLILMVSRQIQFFLNSIQPEEETDNESELFLSALDYSRERDNYEFNIRDVIENVSIGGNRYVDTVAGRTADSAIELNQSVVLGDIIPVTLNGDERDDLIIFTESDSSHIRGLLILSN
;
A
#
# COMPACT_ATOMS: atom_id res chain seq x y z
N MET A 1 -66.18 -7.77 -7.18
CA MET A 1 -66.62 -6.37 -7.14
C MET A 1 -66.28 -5.76 -8.50
N ARG A 2 -67.33 -5.32 -9.21
CA ARG A 2 -67.38 -4.49 -10.44
C ARG A 2 -66.23 -3.45 -10.53
N LEU A 3 -65.70 -2.95 -11.65
CA LEU A 3 -66.16 -2.67 -13.04
C LEU A 3 -64.87 -2.20 -13.81
N LEU A 4 -64.51 -2.71 -15.01
CA LEU A 4 -64.70 -2.12 -16.38
C LEU A 4 -63.88 -0.82 -16.66
N TYR A 5 -63.10 -0.60 -17.74
CA TYR A 5 -63.27 -0.79 -19.22
C TYR A 5 -61.86 -0.79 -19.90
N SER A 6 -61.52 -1.69 -20.84
CA SER A 6 -61.76 -1.69 -22.32
C SER A 6 -60.82 -0.73 -23.09
N PHE A 7 -60.00 -1.14 -24.07
CA PHE A 7 -60.33 -1.61 -25.44
C PHE A 7 -59.07 -2.32 -26.03
N ALA A 8 -59.11 -3.56 -26.55
CA ALA A 8 -59.47 -3.99 -27.94
C ALA A 8 -58.60 -3.32 -29.05
N ALA A 9 -57.98 -3.98 -30.03
CA ALA A 9 -58.01 -5.37 -30.53
C ALA A 9 -56.89 -5.58 -31.60
N CYS A 10 -56.75 -6.85 -32.04
CA CYS A 10 -56.26 -7.33 -33.35
C CYS A 10 -54.76 -7.58 -33.61
N ILE A 11 -54.38 -8.83 -33.36
CA ILE A 11 -53.65 -9.79 -34.25
C ILE A 11 -53.02 -9.21 -35.53
N ALA A 12 -51.69 -9.35 -35.67
CA ALA A 12 -51.02 -9.77 -36.90
C ALA A 12 -49.62 -10.33 -36.59
N ALA A 13 -49.35 -11.51 -37.13
CA ALA A 13 -48.05 -12.17 -37.08
C ALA A 13 -47.05 -11.47 -38.02
N SER A 14 -45.82 -11.28 -37.55
CA SER A 14 -44.62 -11.09 -38.38
C SER A 14 -43.47 -11.81 -37.70
N GLY A 15 -42.87 -12.76 -38.43
CA GLY A 15 -41.64 -13.42 -38.02
C GLY A 15 -40.40 -12.58 -38.32
N LEU A 16 -39.25 -13.12 -37.90
CA LEU A 16 -37.87 -12.68 -38.19
C LEU A 16 -37.50 -11.33 -37.52
N LEU A 17 -36.40 -11.18 -36.79
CA LEU A 17 -35.09 -11.81 -36.83
C LEU A 17 -34.59 -12.00 -35.39
N ILE A 18 -34.08 -13.19 -35.06
CA ILE A 18 -33.01 -13.25 -34.07
C ILE A 18 -31.82 -12.64 -34.81
N SER A 19 -31.62 -11.33 -34.66
CA SER A 19 -30.30 -10.78 -34.88
C SER A 19 -29.43 -11.48 -33.84
N ASN A 20 -28.63 -12.43 -34.29
CA ASN A 20 -27.34 -12.63 -33.66
C ASN A 20 -26.70 -11.26 -33.71
N GLY A 21 -26.83 -10.51 -32.61
CA GLY A 21 -25.89 -9.45 -32.33
C GLY A 21 -24.56 -10.19 -32.28
N VAL A 22 -23.85 -10.16 -33.40
CA VAL A 22 -22.40 -10.14 -33.32
C VAL A 22 -22.15 -8.96 -32.40
N VAL A 23 -21.82 -9.26 -31.14
CA VAL A 23 -21.08 -8.30 -30.32
C VAL A 23 -19.83 -8.10 -31.15
N VAL A 24 -19.85 -7.04 -31.94
CA VAL A 24 -18.64 -6.52 -32.56
C VAL A 24 -17.81 -6.16 -31.35
N ALA A 25 -16.71 -6.88 -31.13
CA ALA A 25 -15.71 -6.49 -30.16
C ALA A 25 -15.46 -5.00 -30.39
N ALA A 26 -15.58 -4.18 -29.35
CA ALA A 26 -15.21 -2.77 -29.45
C ALA A 26 -13.81 -2.75 -30.05
N GLU A 27 -13.68 -2.23 -31.27
CA GLU A 27 -12.39 -2.10 -31.91
C GLU A 27 -11.69 -1.01 -31.10
N LEU A 28 -10.68 -1.43 -30.33
CA LEU A 28 -9.85 -0.52 -29.57
C LEU A 28 -9.24 0.49 -30.55
N ASP A 29 -9.66 1.76 -30.43
CA ASP A 29 -9.20 2.86 -31.27
C ASP A 29 -8.09 3.58 -30.52
N PHE A 30 -6.87 3.45 -31.05
CA PHE A 30 -5.67 3.98 -30.41
C PHE A 30 -4.76 4.67 -31.43
N ASP A 31 -4.21 5.81 -31.03
CA ASP A 31 -3.09 6.46 -31.71
C ASP A 31 -1.75 5.87 -31.22
N GLN A 32 -0.80 5.72 -32.14
CA GLN A 32 0.50 5.10 -31.86
C GLN A 32 1.63 6.10 -32.11
N GLN A 33 2.54 6.20 -31.14
CA GLN A 33 3.69 7.08 -31.21
C GLN A 33 4.96 6.40 -30.68
N ASP A 34 6.02 6.37 -31.48
CA ASP A 34 7.33 5.90 -31.02
C ASP A 34 7.96 6.92 -30.04
N PHE A 35 8.60 6.42 -28.99
CA PHE A 35 9.35 7.26 -28.05
C PHE A 35 10.81 6.80 -27.89
N GLN A 36 11.64 7.73 -27.44
CA GLN A 36 13.04 7.48 -27.12
C GLN A 36 13.44 8.29 -25.89
N PHE A 37 13.72 7.59 -24.79
CA PHE A 37 14.29 8.17 -23.57
C PHE A 37 15.80 7.91 -23.51
N THR A 38 16.49 8.68 -22.67
CA THR A 38 17.90 8.47 -22.41
C THR A 38 18.12 7.20 -21.57
N LYS A 39 19.31 6.60 -21.65
CA LYS A 39 19.59 5.33 -20.95
C LYS A 39 19.56 5.45 -19.42
N ASP A 40 19.85 6.64 -18.92
CA ASP A 40 19.88 7.01 -17.50
C ASP A 40 18.51 7.36 -16.94
N THR A 41 17.42 7.24 -17.72
CA THR A 41 16.06 7.33 -17.18
C THR A 41 15.79 6.16 -16.25
N GLU A 42 15.53 6.47 -14.98
CA GLU A 42 15.32 5.52 -13.88
C GLU A 42 13.84 5.35 -13.53
N ASN A 43 13.00 6.35 -13.83
CA ASN A 43 11.58 6.33 -13.51
C ASN A 43 10.79 7.29 -14.40
N LEU A 44 9.49 7.04 -14.56
CA LEU A 44 8.54 7.95 -15.19
C LEU A 44 7.47 8.37 -14.19
N VAL A 45 7.06 9.63 -14.24
CA VAL A 45 5.92 10.17 -13.50
C VAL A 45 5.09 10.99 -14.46
N VAL A 46 3.76 10.96 -14.31
CA VAL A 46 2.86 11.75 -15.15
C VAL A 46 2.10 12.77 -14.31
N ALA A 47 1.91 13.96 -14.87
CA ALA A 47 1.15 15.03 -14.23
C ALA A 47 0.72 16.08 -15.26
N ASP A 48 -0.45 16.68 -15.07
CA ASP A 48 -0.80 17.90 -15.79
C ASP A 48 -0.05 19.08 -15.14
N LEU A 49 0.99 19.58 -15.82
CA LEU A 49 1.83 20.66 -15.31
C LEU A 49 1.35 22.04 -15.76
N ASN A 50 0.49 22.10 -16.76
CA ASN A 50 0.12 23.36 -17.43
C ASN A 50 -1.38 23.71 -17.29
N GLY A 51 -2.19 22.77 -16.78
CA GLY A 51 -3.63 22.89 -16.53
C GLY A 51 -4.52 22.67 -17.76
N ASP A 52 -4.04 22.08 -18.84
CA ASP A 52 -4.79 21.84 -20.07
C ASP A 52 -5.58 20.51 -20.08
N GLY A 53 -5.45 19.70 -19.03
CA GLY A 53 -6.09 18.40 -18.89
C GLY A 53 -5.34 17.25 -19.55
N LEU A 54 -4.27 17.53 -20.30
CA LEU A 54 -3.33 16.55 -20.83
C LEU A 54 -2.15 16.43 -19.87
N ARG A 55 -1.63 15.21 -19.67
CA ARG A 55 -0.57 14.97 -18.70
C ARG A 55 0.79 14.89 -19.38
N GLU A 56 1.73 15.65 -18.86
CA GLU A 56 3.14 15.57 -19.18
C GLU A 56 3.76 14.26 -18.68
N ILE A 57 4.80 13.80 -19.38
CA ILE A 57 5.70 12.74 -18.88
C ILE A 57 6.96 13.38 -18.30
N LEU A 58 7.25 13.07 -17.04
CA LEU A 58 8.49 13.42 -16.34
C LEU A 58 9.39 12.19 -16.28
N ALA A 59 10.46 12.19 -17.06
CA ALA A 59 11.53 11.21 -16.99
C ALA A 59 12.56 11.62 -15.93
N VAL A 60 12.72 10.78 -14.91
CA VAL A 60 13.68 10.97 -13.82
C VAL A 60 15.02 10.42 -14.25
N ASN A 61 16.02 11.29 -14.33
CA ASN A 61 17.39 10.93 -14.71
C ASN A 61 18.33 11.15 -13.50
N GLU A 62 19.56 10.65 -13.59
CA GLU A 62 20.55 10.78 -12.49
C GLU A 62 20.81 12.25 -12.08
N THR A 63 20.67 13.19 -13.01
CA THR A 63 21.03 14.61 -12.82
C THR A 63 19.86 15.59 -12.83
N GLY A 64 18.63 15.15 -13.12
CA GLY A 64 17.49 16.04 -13.18
C GLY A 64 16.19 15.36 -13.58
N LEU A 65 15.21 16.18 -13.96
CA LEU A 65 13.96 15.73 -14.59
C LEU A 65 13.92 16.22 -16.03
N GLN A 66 13.65 15.32 -16.96
CA GLN A 66 13.30 15.67 -18.34
C GLN A 66 11.78 15.66 -18.48
N VAL A 67 11.21 16.73 -19.04
CA VAL A 67 9.76 16.93 -19.18
C VAL A 67 9.38 16.85 -20.65
N TYR A 68 8.40 16.01 -20.96
CA TYR A 68 7.81 15.87 -22.28
C TYR A 68 6.37 16.37 -22.25
N PHE A 69 6.11 17.48 -22.93
CA PHE A 69 4.78 18.09 -23.04
C PHE A 69 3.88 17.31 -23.98
N GLN A 70 2.64 17.12 -23.56
CA GLN A 70 1.59 16.53 -24.39
C GLN A 70 0.85 17.63 -25.16
N THR A 71 0.33 17.25 -26.32
CA THR A 71 -0.59 18.06 -27.13
C THR A 71 -1.69 17.17 -27.68
N GLU A 72 -2.72 17.77 -28.29
CA GLU A 72 -3.73 17.02 -29.07
C GLU A 72 -3.13 16.14 -30.18
N SER A 73 -1.88 16.39 -30.60
CA SER A 73 -1.17 15.60 -31.61
C SER A 73 -0.18 14.57 -31.02
N GLY A 74 -0.22 14.34 -29.70
CA GLY A 74 0.72 13.51 -28.97
C GLY A 74 1.88 14.31 -28.36
N PHE A 75 2.96 13.62 -28.03
CA PHE A 75 4.13 14.18 -27.34
C PHE A 75 5.21 14.70 -28.29
N ASP A 76 5.98 15.70 -27.89
CA ASP A 76 7.23 16.06 -28.56
C ASP A 76 8.44 15.44 -27.83
N PHE A 77 8.74 14.18 -28.12
CA PHE A 77 9.92 13.48 -27.58
C PHE A 77 11.27 14.02 -28.11
N ALA A 78 11.27 14.91 -29.11
CA ALA A 78 12.49 15.56 -29.58
C ALA A 78 12.82 16.83 -28.79
N SER A 79 11.86 17.36 -28.03
CA SER A 79 12.06 18.53 -27.17
C SER A 79 12.99 18.20 -25.98
N ASN A 80 13.69 19.22 -25.50
CA ASN A 80 14.70 19.07 -24.44
C ASN A 80 14.43 20.04 -23.28
N HIS A 81 13.34 19.79 -22.57
CA HIS A 81 13.00 20.53 -21.34
C HIS A 81 13.57 19.76 -20.15
N ILE A 82 14.61 20.31 -19.53
CA ILE A 82 15.31 19.67 -18.41
C ILE A 82 15.32 20.62 -17.22
N ILE A 83 14.97 20.09 -16.05
CA ILE A 83 15.22 20.72 -14.76
C ILE A 83 16.52 20.15 -14.20
N GLU A 84 17.55 21.00 -14.15
CA GLU A 84 18.77 20.73 -13.39
C GLU A 84 18.59 21.30 -11.98
N PHE A 85 18.54 20.42 -10.97
CA PHE A 85 18.34 20.85 -9.60
C PHE A 85 19.61 21.49 -9.02
N PRO A 86 19.49 22.61 -8.28
CA PRO A 86 20.64 23.30 -7.69
C PRO A 86 21.10 22.62 -6.38
N GLY A 87 21.65 21.40 -6.43
CA GLY A 87 22.08 20.69 -5.21
C GLY A 87 22.77 19.36 -5.49
N GLN A 88 23.17 18.65 -4.42
CA GLN A 88 23.71 17.28 -4.54
C GLN A 88 22.78 16.22 -3.97
N ALA A 89 21.91 16.60 -3.05
CA ALA A 89 20.88 15.76 -2.48
C ALA A 89 19.54 16.43 -2.76
N VAL A 90 18.68 15.77 -3.53
CA VAL A 90 17.43 16.34 -3.99
C VAL A 90 16.30 15.39 -3.67
N GLY A 91 15.35 15.88 -2.89
CA GLY A 91 14.07 15.24 -2.67
C GLY A 91 13.00 15.95 -3.47
N TRP A 92 12.46 15.36 -4.53
CA TRP A 92 11.46 16.02 -5.36
C TRP A 92 10.06 15.42 -5.18
N ASP A 93 9.05 16.18 -5.58
CA ASP A 93 7.66 15.76 -5.63
C ASP A 93 6.82 16.66 -6.57
N LEU A 94 5.52 16.37 -6.65
CA LEU A 94 4.52 17.18 -7.34
C LEU A 94 3.54 17.77 -6.32
N SER A 95 3.13 19.01 -6.51
CA SER A 95 2.12 19.67 -5.68
C SER A 95 1.24 20.60 -6.50
N THR A 96 -0.06 20.59 -6.24
CA THR A 96 -1.04 21.48 -6.88
C THR A 96 -1.15 22.84 -6.20
N GLN A 97 -0.38 23.10 -5.14
CA GLN A 97 -0.51 24.33 -4.33
C GLN A 97 0.24 25.52 -4.91
N TYR A 98 1.30 25.25 -5.67
CA TYR A 98 2.26 26.26 -6.11
C TYR A 98 2.15 26.62 -7.60
N GLY A 99 1.22 25.98 -8.31
CA GLY A 99 0.91 26.23 -9.73
C GLY A 99 -0.29 27.13 -9.93
N ASP A 100 -0.62 27.39 -11.19
CA ASP A 100 -1.91 27.97 -11.55
C ASP A 100 -3.04 26.97 -11.28
N SER A 101 -4.27 27.45 -11.09
CA SER A 101 -5.43 26.62 -10.76
C SER A 101 -5.60 25.46 -11.75
N GLY A 102 -5.55 24.22 -11.26
CA GLY A 102 -5.70 23.01 -12.06
C GLY A 102 -4.37 22.40 -12.55
N SER A 103 -3.24 23.08 -12.33
CA SER A 103 -1.91 22.58 -12.70
C SER A 103 -1.12 22.08 -11.49
N ALA A 104 -0.32 21.04 -11.70
CA ALA A 104 0.70 20.62 -10.75
C ALA A 104 2.02 21.38 -10.99
N SER A 105 2.70 21.73 -9.90
CA SER A 105 4.07 22.22 -9.92
C SER A 105 5.04 21.14 -9.50
N ILE A 106 6.23 21.17 -10.08
CA ILE A 106 7.35 20.35 -9.63
C ILE A 106 7.98 21.05 -8.45
N ILE A 107 8.10 20.37 -7.32
CA ILE A 107 8.73 20.89 -6.12
C ILE A 107 9.95 20.06 -5.74
N ALA A 108 10.96 20.70 -5.16
CA ALA A 108 12.15 20.00 -4.70
C ALA A 108 12.73 20.58 -3.42
N LEU A 109 12.96 19.69 -2.45
CA LEU A 109 13.81 19.89 -1.28
C LEU A 109 15.28 19.76 -1.68
N ILE A 110 15.98 20.87 -1.65
CA ILE A 110 17.38 21.02 -2.04
C ILE A 110 18.28 20.92 -0.82
N ASP A 111 19.15 19.91 -0.80
CA ASP A 111 20.14 19.62 0.24
C ASP A 111 19.56 19.62 1.67
N GLY A 112 18.26 19.33 1.81
CA GLY A 112 17.53 19.36 3.08
C GLY A 112 17.23 20.75 3.64
N GLN A 113 17.54 21.84 2.91
CA GLN A 113 17.59 23.20 3.46
C GLN A 113 16.57 24.17 2.84
N GLU A 114 16.16 23.94 1.60
CA GLU A 114 15.27 24.84 0.87
C GLU A 114 14.29 24.04 0.00
N VAL A 115 13.03 24.46 -0.06
CA VAL A 115 12.05 23.96 -1.02
C VAL A 115 11.90 24.99 -2.14
N LEU A 116 12.12 24.53 -3.36
CA LEU A 116 11.91 25.29 -4.60
C LEU A 116 10.70 24.71 -5.36
N ALA A 117 10.01 25.55 -6.11
CA ALA A 117 8.92 25.16 -7.01
C ALA A 117 9.17 25.66 -8.44
N TRP A 118 8.95 24.78 -9.43
CA TRP A 118 8.96 25.08 -10.85
C TRP A 118 7.53 24.98 -11.38
N GLY A 119 7.04 26.08 -11.95
CA GLY A 119 5.81 26.12 -12.72
C GLY A 119 6.08 25.92 -14.22
N VAL A 120 5.01 25.67 -14.96
CA VAL A 120 5.03 25.61 -16.43
C VAL A 120 4.07 26.67 -16.97
N SER A 121 4.45 27.28 -18.09
CA SER A 121 3.55 28.11 -18.89
C SER A 121 3.87 27.93 -20.37
N ASP A 122 2.85 27.78 -21.21
CA ASP A 122 2.98 27.62 -22.66
C ASP A 122 4.05 26.55 -23.05
N GLN A 123 3.94 25.35 -22.46
CA GLN A 123 4.88 24.24 -22.67
C GLN A 123 6.36 24.60 -22.41
N SER A 124 6.59 25.56 -21.51
CA SER A 124 7.92 26.01 -21.13
C SER A 124 8.07 26.01 -19.61
N LEU A 125 9.21 25.51 -19.13
CA LEU A 125 9.58 25.55 -17.73
C LEU A 125 9.89 27.00 -17.31
N LEU A 126 9.31 27.43 -16.19
CA LEU A 126 9.61 28.71 -15.57
C LEU A 126 10.82 28.62 -14.64
N GLU A 127 11.40 29.78 -14.32
CA GLU A 127 12.45 29.87 -13.28
C GLU A 127 11.89 29.47 -11.91
N PRO A 128 12.66 28.77 -11.06
CA PRO A 128 12.17 28.32 -9.77
C PRO A 128 11.90 29.46 -8.81
N VAL A 129 10.87 29.28 -7.99
CA VAL A 129 10.53 30.17 -6.87
C VAL A 129 10.85 29.47 -5.56
N SER A 130 11.47 30.21 -4.63
CA SER A 130 11.74 29.73 -3.28
C SER A 130 10.46 29.74 -2.44
N ILE A 131 10.06 28.58 -1.95
CA ILE A 131 8.85 28.39 -1.13
C ILE A 131 9.20 28.49 0.36
N LYS A 132 10.24 27.77 0.78
CA LYS A 132 10.66 27.73 2.19
C LYS A 132 12.15 27.53 2.31
N GLN A 133 12.79 28.34 3.15
CA GLN A 133 14.22 28.25 3.45
C GLN A 133 14.47 27.93 4.94
N ASN A 134 15.74 27.67 5.25
CA ASN A 134 16.25 27.37 6.60
C ASN A 134 15.59 26.13 7.20
N LEU A 135 15.40 25.10 6.37
CA LEU A 135 14.94 23.79 6.80
C LEU A 135 16.10 23.02 7.44
N GLY A 136 15.78 22.20 8.45
CA GLY A 136 16.73 21.38 9.18
C GLY A 136 16.79 19.93 8.68
N GLY A 137 16.63 19.71 7.37
CA GLY A 137 16.53 18.40 6.77
C GLY A 137 17.87 17.72 6.49
N TYR A 138 17.82 16.39 6.37
CA TYR A 138 18.90 15.54 5.92
C TYR A 138 18.37 14.52 4.92
N ILE A 139 18.88 14.56 3.70
CA ILE A 139 18.50 13.65 2.62
C ILE A 139 19.76 13.06 1.96
N SER A 140 19.64 11.87 1.39
CA SER A 140 20.72 11.18 0.70
C SER A 140 21.07 11.88 -0.61
N LYS A 141 22.33 11.78 -1.03
CA LYS A 141 22.77 12.27 -2.33
C LYS A 141 21.98 11.63 -3.48
N GLY A 142 21.90 12.34 -4.59
CA GLY A 142 21.12 11.94 -5.77
C GLY A 142 19.72 12.54 -5.75
N ILE A 143 18.92 12.15 -6.73
CA ILE A 143 17.56 12.66 -6.95
C ILE A 143 16.59 11.56 -6.57
N ASN A 144 15.75 11.83 -5.58
CA ASN A 144 14.79 10.86 -5.06
C ASN A 144 13.41 11.50 -4.96
N ARG A 145 12.37 10.81 -5.41
CA ARG A 145 11.00 11.25 -5.15
C ARG A 145 10.65 10.93 -3.70
N LEU A 146 10.46 11.94 -2.85
CA LEU A 146 10.27 11.75 -1.40
C LEU A 146 8.82 11.72 -0.96
N HIS A 147 7.91 12.23 -1.79
CA HIS A 147 6.52 12.45 -1.39
C HIS A 147 6.42 13.33 -0.13
N PHE A 148 7.15 14.46 -0.11
CA PHE A 148 7.35 15.28 1.09
C PHE A 148 6.33 16.40 1.25
N SER A 149 5.44 16.59 0.26
CA SER A 149 4.37 17.59 0.26
C SER A 149 3.04 16.87 0.31
N ARG A 150 2.28 17.03 1.40
CA ARG A 150 1.01 16.34 1.62
C ARG A 150 0.13 17.15 2.56
N ASP A 151 -1.17 17.16 2.32
CA ASP A 151 -2.16 17.68 3.28
C ASP A 151 -2.29 16.72 4.46
N ILE A 152 -1.76 17.08 5.62
CA ILE A 152 -1.75 16.24 6.84
C ILE A 152 -2.97 16.54 7.72
N ASN A 153 -3.42 17.80 7.75
CA ASN A 153 -4.49 18.26 8.62
C ASN A 153 -5.87 18.35 7.92
N GLY A 154 -5.95 18.00 6.64
CA GLY A 154 -7.18 17.96 5.85
C GLY A 154 -7.72 19.34 5.47
N ASP A 155 -6.89 20.39 5.51
CA ASP A 155 -7.31 21.76 5.20
C ASP A 155 -7.26 22.10 3.70
N GLY A 156 -6.82 21.15 2.87
CA GLY A 156 -6.65 21.29 1.43
C GLY A 156 -5.35 21.97 1.02
N ILE A 157 -4.42 22.20 1.96
CA ILE A 157 -3.11 22.82 1.74
C ILE A 157 -2.01 21.81 2.06
N ASP A 158 -1.01 21.73 1.19
CA ASP A 158 0.10 20.83 1.43
C ASP A 158 1.02 21.32 2.57
N ASP A 159 1.28 20.41 3.49
CA ASP A 159 2.29 20.47 4.54
C ASP A 159 3.60 19.83 4.10
N PHE A 160 4.70 20.15 4.80
CA PHE A 160 5.99 19.53 4.51
C PHE A 160 6.42 18.51 5.56
N LEU A 161 6.77 17.32 5.07
CA LEU A 161 7.43 16.26 5.83
C LEU A 161 8.92 16.25 5.48
N ILE A 162 9.76 16.88 6.29
CA ILE A 162 11.19 17.04 6.00
C ILE A 162 12.00 15.99 6.77
N PRO A 163 12.62 15.00 6.10
CA PRO A 163 13.43 13.99 6.77
C PRO A 163 14.61 14.63 7.50
N GLY A 164 14.89 14.18 8.71
CA GLY A 164 16.06 14.55 9.51
C GLY A 164 16.84 13.33 9.97
N ALA A 165 17.79 13.53 10.89
CA ALA A 165 18.56 12.42 11.46
C ALA A 165 17.72 11.65 12.51
N GLY A 166 17.02 10.59 12.08
CA GLY A 166 16.18 9.74 12.94
C GLY A 166 14.81 10.35 13.29
N VAL A 167 14.45 11.44 12.62
CA VAL A 167 13.18 12.15 12.81
C VAL A 167 12.60 12.58 11.47
N ILE A 168 11.31 12.88 11.44
CA ILE A 168 10.65 13.67 10.40
C ILE A 168 10.23 14.98 11.04
N ASN A 169 10.55 16.09 10.39
CA ASN A 169 10.08 17.41 10.80
C ASN A 169 8.82 17.75 10.02
N LEU A 170 7.68 17.85 10.70
CA LEU A 170 6.38 18.19 10.14
C LEU A 170 6.21 19.71 10.21
N TYR A 171 6.12 20.35 9.05
CA TYR A 171 5.77 21.76 8.93
C TYR A 171 4.34 21.87 8.44
N ILE A 172 3.40 22.01 9.38
CA ILE A 172 1.99 22.22 9.06
C ILE A 172 1.79 23.66 8.58
N SER A 173 1.13 23.86 7.46
CA SER A 173 0.86 25.18 6.91
C SER A 173 -0.12 25.92 7.81
N SER A 174 0.08 27.22 8.00
CA SER A 174 -0.91 28.12 8.61
C SER A 174 -1.76 28.82 7.54
N GLY A 175 -1.76 28.29 6.31
CA GLY A 175 -2.42 28.87 5.16
C GLY A 175 -1.66 30.02 4.49
N ARG A 176 -2.33 30.66 3.53
CA ARG A 176 -1.77 31.77 2.75
C ARG A 176 -1.88 33.09 3.52
N GLY A 177 -0.76 33.80 3.63
CA GLY A 177 -0.71 35.16 4.15
C GLY A 177 -1.34 36.19 3.20
N ASP A 178 -1.40 37.45 3.64
CA ASP A 178 -1.96 38.57 2.87
C ASP A 178 -1.24 38.82 1.53
N ASP A 179 0.01 38.37 1.40
CA ASP A 179 0.81 38.45 0.18
C ASP A 179 0.63 37.24 -0.77
N GLY A 180 -0.26 36.30 -0.41
CA GLY A 180 -0.56 35.11 -1.19
C GLY A 180 0.44 33.97 -1.01
N THR A 181 1.45 34.12 -0.16
CA THR A 181 2.47 33.09 0.12
C THR A 181 2.05 32.16 1.25
N LEU A 182 2.42 30.88 1.15
CA LEU A 182 2.15 29.89 2.20
C LEU A 182 3.10 30.08 3.39
N SER A 183 2.53 30.12 4.58
CA SER A 183 3.27 30.28 5.83
C SER A 183 3.43 28.94 6.53
N TYR A 184 4.66 28.63 6.96
CA TYR A 184 5.00 27.42 7.68
C TYR A 184 5.65 27.79 9.02
N PRO A 185 4.96 27.60 10.16
CA PRO A 185 5.47 27.79 11.51
C PRO A 185 6.66 26.85 11.85
N ALA A 186 7.05 26.86 13.13
CA ALA A 186 8.08 25.94 13.61
C ALA A 186 7.61 24.48 13.49
N PRO A 187 8.50 23.54 13.11
CA PRO A 187 8.07 22.17 12.88
C PRO A 187 7.87 21.39 14.17
N LEU A 188 7.03 20.36 14.10
CA LEU A 188 7.02 19.25 15.06
C LEU A 188 8.04 18.19 14.61
N SER A 189 8.99 17.82 15.46
CA SER A 189 9.95 16.74 15.16
C SER A 189 9.47 15.42 15.77
N VAL A 190 9.16 14.44 14.93
CA VAL A 190 8.65 13.13 15.34
C VAL A 190 9.67 12.06 14.99
N ARG A 191 9.91 11.11 15.90
CA ARG A 191 10.82 10.01 15.64
C ARG A 191 10.31 9.15 14.50
N SER A 192 11.21 8.73 13.63
CA SER A 192 10.85 7.91 12.49
C SER A 192 12.02 7.05 12.03
N GLU A 193 11.73 5.80 11.75
CA GLU A 193 12.66 4.85 11.13
C GLU A 193 12.64 5.05 9.61
N LEU A 194 13.45 6.00 9.14
CA LEU A 194 13.66 6.20 7.71
C LEU A 194 14.28 4.95 7.09
N ARG A 195 13.49 4.24 6.26
CA ARG A 195 13.95 3.05 5.56
C ARG A 195 14.79 3.45 4.35
N MET A 196 16.10 3.20 4.42
CA MET A 196 16.97 3.25 3.26
C MET A 196 16.90 1.93 2.50
N ARG A 197 16.39 1.98 1.27
CA ARG A 197 16.43 0.82 0.36
C ARG A 197 17.62 0.96 -0.57
N THR A 198 18.38 -0.13 -0.69
CA THR A 198 19.35 -0.31 -1.78
C THR A 198 18.71 -1.23 -2.78
N ASN A 199 18.54 -0.76 -4.01
CA ASN A 199 18.05 -1.61 -5.09
C ASN A 199 19.23 -1.89 -6.05
N LEU A 200 19.36 -3.16 -6.44
CA LEU A 200 20.46 -3.69 -7.27
C LEU A 200 19.92 -4.36 -8.55
N ASN A 201 18.63 -4.18 -8.84
CA ASN A 201 17.97 -4.85 -9.96
C ASN A 201 18.19 -4.06 -11.27
N GLU A 202 18.89 -4.66 -12.23
CA GLU A 202 19.26 -4.01 -13.51
C GLU A 202 18.24 -4.25 -14.65
N GLY A 203 17.23 -5.10 -14.43
CA GLY A 203 16.42 -5.73 -15.48
C GLY A 203 15.12 -5.02 -15.94
N GLY A 204 14.59 -4.03 -15.22
CA GLY A 204 13.37 -3.28 -15.59
C GLY A 204 13.64 -1.79 -15.80
N LEU A 205 12.65 -0.99 -16.27
CA LEU A 205 12.81 0.48 -16.40
C LEU A 205 12.97 1.15 -15.03
N GLU A 206 12.40 0.58 -13.96
CA GLU A 206 12.66 0.98 -12.58
C GLU A 206 14.10 0.62 -12.12
N ARG A 207 15.11 1.08 -12.88
CA ARG A 207 16.53 0.94 -12.57
C ARG A 207 16.91 1.91 -11.47
N ARG A 208 16.48 1.63 -10.24
CA ARG A 208 16.96 2.39 -9.08
C ARG A 208 18.31 1.82 -8.66
N THR A 209 19.41 2.21 -9.30
CA THR A 209 20.75 1.86 -8.78
C THR A 209 21.14 2.91 -7.75
N GLY A 210 20.78 2.72 -6.48
CA GLY A 210 21.08 3.73 -5.46
C GLY A 210 20.45 3.48 -4.09
N GLN A 211 20.72 4.42 -3.18
CA GLN A 211 20.04 4.51 -1.88
C GLN A 211 18.87 5.49 -2.02
N SER A 212 17.64 5.01 -1.86
CA SER A 212 16.46 5.88 -1.82
C SER A 212 15.94 5.98 -0.40
N ILE A 213 15.63 7.20 0.04
CA ILE A 213 14.87 7.47 1.27
C ILE A 213 13.39 7.51 0.90
N ARG A 214 12.56 6.75 1.63
CA ARG A 214 11.11 6.89 1.57
C ARG A 214 10.62 7.43 2.91
N ILE A 215 9.82 8.50 2.86
CA ILE A 215 9.12 8.99 4.04
C ILE A 215 7.98 7.99 4.32
N PRO A 216 7.97 7.32 5.48
CA PRO A 216 6.86 6.44 5.84
C PRO A 216 5.54 7.21 5.84
N MET A 217 4.44 6.50 5.59
CA MET A 217 3.13 7.06 5.88
C MET A 217 3.04 7.25 7.39
N MET A 218 2.60 8.44 7.81
CA MET A 218 2.24 8.70 9.20
C MET A 218 0.86 8.12 9.43
N GLU A 219 0.61 7.57 10.61
CA GLU A 219 -0.71 7.14 11.00
C GLU A 219 -1.47 8.36 11.53
N LEU A 220 -2.57 8.68 10.87
CA LEU A 220 -3.44 9.82 11.14
C LEU A 220 -4.86 9.31 11.30
N ARG A 221 -5.49 9.61 12.43
CA ARG A 221 -6.91 9.35 12.67
C ARG A 221 -7.37 10.09 13.92
N ASP A 222 -8.64 10.43 13.98
CA ASP A 222 -9.29 10.95 15.18
C ASP A 222 -9.31 9.89 16.31
N VAL A 223 -8.51 10.09 17.36
CA VAL A 223 -8.42 9.18 18.51
C VAL A 223 -9.24 9.67 19.71
N ASN A 224 -9.73 10.90 19.70
CA ASN A 224 -10.43 11.53 20.82
C ASN A 224 -11.88 11.96 20.48
N SER A 225 -12.35 11.61 19.29
CA SER A 225 -13.65 11.93 18.72
C SER A 225 -13.93 13.44 18.60
N ASP A 226 -12.90 14.28 18.40
CA ASP A 226 -13.08 15.73 18.24
C ASP A 226 -13.31 16.17 16.77
N GLY A 227 -13.20 15.23 15.84
CA GLY A 227 -13.40 15.42 14.41
C GLY A 227 -12.15 15.84 13.64
N PHE A 228 -10.97 15.86 14.28
CA PHE A 228 -9.68 16.13 13.65
C PHE A 228 -8.77 14.90 13.70
N ASP A 229 -7.97 14.71 12.66
CA ASP A 229 -7.04 13.58 12.63
C ASP A 229 -5.82 13.85 13.53
N ASP A 230 -5.64 12.98 14.52
CA ASP A 230 -4.52 13.01 15.45
C ASP A 230 -3.29 12.28 14.87
N LEU A 231 -2.11 12.66 15.32
CA LEU A 231 -0.86 12.06 14.86
C LEU A 231 -0.41 10.92 15.77
N ILE A 232 -0.32 9.71 15.20
CA ILE A 232 0.21 8.53 15.86
C ILE A 232 1.62 8.24 15.31
N SER A 233 2.59 8.22 16.21
CA SER A 233 3.99 7.89 15.91
C SER A 233 4.38 6.63 16.66
N ARG A 234 4.61 5.55 15.92
CA ARG A 234 5.08 4.28 16.44
C ARG A 234 6.46 3.95 15.88
N THR A 235 7.38 3.58 16.77
CA THR A 235 8.71 3.05 16.46
C THR A 235 8.93 1.76 17.24
N GLU A 236 10.05 1.07 17.01
CA GLU A 236 10.44 -0.05 17.89
C GLU A 236 10.67 0.40 19.35
N GLU A 237 10.92 1.70 19.59
CA GLU A 237 11.28 2.20 20.92
C GLU A 237 10.13 2.85 21.70
N GLU A 238 9.18 3.48 21.02
CA GLU A 238 8.10 4.24 21.64
C GLU A 238 6.86 4.36 20.73
N LEU A 239 5.70 4.50 21.37
CA LEU A 239 4.44 4.96 20.78
C LEU A 239 4.10 6.35 21.35
N LYS A 240 3.82 7.32 20.51
CA LYS A 240 3.43 8.69 20.88
C LYS A 240 2.19 9.11 20.11
N VAL A 241 1.29 9.81 20.80
CA VAL A 241 0.11 10.39 20.17
C VAL A 241 0.05 11.89 20.46
N PHE A 242 -0.16 12.67 19.41
CA PHE A 242 -0.31 14.12 19.45
C PHE A 242 -1.74 14.45 19.02
N ILE A 243 -2.53 14.93 19.97
CA ILE A 243 -3.91 15.31 19.72
C ILE A 243 -3.92 16.65 18.97
N ALA A 244 -4.63 16.71 17.86
CA ALA A 244 -4.75 17.89 17.04
C ALA A 244 -5.57 18.99 17.75
N ASP A 245 -5.24 20.25 17.49
CA ASP A 245 -6.04 21.40 17.91
C ASP A 245 -6.07 22.44 16.79
N SER A 246 -7.16 22.46 16.04
CA SER A 246 -7.35 23.41 14.94
C SER A 246 -7.46 24.87 15.42
N SER A 247 -7.64 25.10 16.71
CA SER A 247 -7.77 26.43 17.31
C SER A 247 -6.46 26.97 17.90
N ALA A 248 -5.45 26.11 18.05
CA ALA A 248 -4.13 26.46 18.53
C ALA A 248 -3.25 27.11 17.45
N ASP A 249 -2.19 27.79 17.86
CA ASP A 249 -1.19 28.37 16.96
C ASP A 249 -0.43 27.30 16.16
N ALA A 250 -0.33 26.09 16.69
CA ALA A 250 0.26 24.92 16.04
C ALA A 250 -0.76 23.78 16.07
N TYR A 251 -1.01 23.18 14.91
CA TYR A 251 -2.02 22.13 14.75
C TYR A 251 -1.75 20.92 15.64
N PHE A 252 -0.49 20.47 15.72
CA PHE A 252 -0.06 19.48 16.70
C PHE A 252 0.76 20.15 17.82
N PRO A 253 0.59 19.71 19.09
CA PRO A 253 1.40 20.18 20.21
C PRO A 253 2.87 19.75 20.04
N SER A 254 3.78 20.50 20.68
CA SER A 254 5.22 20.20 20.63
C SER A 254 5.62 18.93 21.39
N ASP A 255 4.82 18.57 22.38
CA ASP A 255 4.98 17.37 23.20
C ASP A 255 3.75 16.47 23.00
N ALA A 256 3.96 15.15 22.99
CA ALA A 256 2.88 14.19 22.87
C ALA A 256 1.93 14.28 24.07
N ASN A 257 0.63 14.17 23.83
CA ASN A 257 -0.39 14.14 24.87
C ASN A 257 -0.22 12.91 25.77
N TYR A 258 0.14 11.79 25.16
CA TYR A 258 0.54 10.58 25.86
C TYR A 258 1.59 9.79 25.07
N ALA A 259 2.40 9.03 25.80
CA ALA A 259 3.49 8.24 25.23
C ALA A 259 3.70 6.94 26.01
N LEU A 260 3.91 5.85 25.28
CA LEU A 260 4.26 4.54 25.80
C LEU A 260 5.73 4.25 25.46
N ASP A 261 6.52 3.95 26.48
CA ASP A 261 7.92 3.55 26.36
C ASP A 261 8.01 2.04 26.10
N ILE A 262 8.19 1.67 24.83
CA ILE A 262 8.25 0.27 24.38
C ILE A 262 9.56 -0.36 24.84
N LEU A 263 10.69 0.35 24.76
CA LEU A 263 11.97 -0.13 25.30
C LEU A 263 11.87 -0.49 26.78
N ALA A 264 11.21 0.34 27.59
CA ALA A 264 11.02 0.04 29.02
C ALA A 264 10.10 -1.17 29.27
N ILE A 265 9.19 -1.48 28.33
CA ILE A 265 8.40 -2.72 28.35
C ILE A 265 9.31 -3.91 28.04
N GLU A 266 10.10 -3.84 26.97
CA GLU A 266 11.02 -4.91 26.55
C GLU A 266 12.07 -5.20 27.63
N GLU A 267 12.70 -4.17 28.20
CA GLU A 267 13.66 -4.33 29.31
C GLU A 267 13.02 -5.01 30.53
N ARG A 268 11.74 -4.73 30.81
CA ARG A 268 11.00 -5.34 31.92
C ARG A 268 10.64 -6.81 31.63
N LEU A 269 10.34 -7.13 30.37
CA LEU A 269 10.03 -8.49 29.93
C LEU A 269 11.30 -9.35 29.86
N GLY A 270 12.43 -8.74 29.52
CA GLY A 270 13.73 -9.36 29.40
C GLY A 270 14.04 -9.81 27.97
N GLU A 271 15.30 -10.12 27.72
CA GLU A 271 15.79 -10.57 26.41
C GLU A 271 15.85 -12.09 26.31
N PHE A 272 15.83 -12.58 25.07
CA PHE A 272 16.06 -14.00 24.80
C PHE A 272 17.48 -14.42 25.23
N ASP A 273 17.56 -15.41 26.11
CA ASP A 273 18.81 -16.03 26.54
C ASP A 273 18.77 -17.54 26.27
N ILE A 274 19.69 -17.99 25.40
CA ILE A 274 19.79 -19.40 25.01
C ILE A 274 20.19 -20.31 26.17
N ASP A 275 20.94 -19.80 27.16
CA ASP A 275 21.43 -20.60 28.29
C ASP A 275 20.33 -20.87 29.33
N SER A 276 19.28 -20.05 29.35
CA SER A 276 18.09 -20.21 30.21
C SER A 276 16.86 -20.77 29.48
N LEU A 277 17.02 -21.19 28.22
CA LEU A 277 15.95 -21.73 27.40
C LEU A 277 15.36 -23.02 27.98
N ASP A 278 14.04 -23.03 28.19
CA ASP A 278 13.31 -24.23 28.56
C ASP A 278 12.97 -25.08 27.32
N PHE A 279 13.79 -26.10 27.06
CA PHE A 279 13.58 -27.02 25.94
C PHE A 279 12.27 -27.84 26.02
N SER A 280 11.58 -27.83 27.17
CA SER A 280 10.26 -28.46 27.32
C SER A 280 9.10 -27.52 26.96
N ASN A 281 9.35 -26.21 26.80
CA ASN A 281 8.36 -25.22 26.38
C ASN A 281 9.04 -24.05 25.62
N LEU A 282 9.40 -24.27 24.37
CA LEU A 282 9.99 -23.27 23.49
C LEU A 282 9.06 -22.07 23.25
N THR A 283 7.76 -22.32 23.15
CA THR A 283 6.72 -21.28 23.05
C THR A 283 6.61 -20.41 24.29
N GLY A 284 7.28 -20.76 25.39
CA GLY A 284 7.43 -19.89 26.56
C GLY A 284 8.13 -18.56 26.25
N LEU A 285 8.90 -18.47 25.15
CA LEU A 285 9.51 -17.22 24.70
C LEU A 285 8.49 -16.11 24.39
N LEU A 286 7.24 -16.47 24.11
CA LEU A 286 6.15 -15.50 23.86
C LEU A 286 5.80 -14.67 25.11
N ALA A 287 6.28 -15.08 26.29
CA ALA A 287 6.23 -14.27 27.49
C ALA A 287 7.09 -13.00 27.41
N LEU A 288 8.06 -12.95 26.48
CA LEU A 288 8.97 -11.81 26.28
C LEU A 288 8.43 -10.79 25.26
N THR A 289 7.38 -11.13 24.51
CA THR A 289 6.83 -10.22 23.50
C THR A 289 5.86 -9.22 24.12
N HIS A 290 5.48 -8.21 23.35
CA HIS A 290 4.38 -7.30 23.69
C HIS A 290 3.53 -7.00 22.46
N GLU A 291 2.36 -6.39 22.65
CA GLU A 291 1.48 -5.94 21.58
C GLU A 291 0.61 -4.78 22.08
N GLU A 292 0.50 -3.73 21.26
CA GLU A 292 -0.37 -2.58 21.45
C GLU A 292 -1.49 -2.59 20.42
N ILE A 293 -2.73 -2.45 20.88
CA ILE A 293 -3.88 -2.17 20.05
C ILE A 293 -4.52 -0.89 20.58
N LEU A 294 -4.57 0.13 19.74
CA LEU A 294 -5.26 1.38 19.99
C LEU A 294 -6.60 1.30 19.23
N GLU A 295 -7.73 1.32 19.92
CA GLU A 295 -9.05 1.19 19.30
C GLU A 295 -10.16 1.53 20.31
N ASP A 296 -11.26 2.12 19.85
CA ASP A 296 -12.47 2.30 20.67
C ASP A 296 -13.04 0.94 21.12
N VAL A 297 -12.97 0.68 22.43
CA VAL A 297 -13.45 -0.55 23.07
C VAL A 297 -14.82 -0.35 23.74
N ASP A 298 -15.14 0.83 24.27
CA ASP A 298 -16.40 1.07 24.99
C ASP A 298 -17.52 1.69 24.14
N GLY A 299 -17.22 2.03 22.88
CA GLY A 299 -18.17 2.58 21.92
C GLY A 299 -18.45 4.07 22.15
N ASP A 300 -17.57 4.78 22.85
CA ASP A 300 -17.72 6.22 23.10
C ASP A 300 -17.10 7.11 21.99
N GLY A 301 -16.43 6.49 21.01
CA GLY A 301 -15.75 7.14 19.90
C GLY A 301 -14.30 7.51 20.19
N VAL A 302 -13.82 7.34 21.43
CA VAL A 302 -12.44 7.61 21.84
C VAL A 302 -11.66 6.30 21.84
N ASP A 303 -10.44 6.34 21.30
CA ASP A 303 -9.60 5.16 21.30
C ASP A 303 -9.09 4.82 22.71
N ASP A 304 -9.23 3.55 23.07
CA ASP A 304 -8.64 2.93 24.25
C ASP A 304 -7.34 2.20 23.89
N LEU A 305 -6.43 2.02 24.86
CA LEU A 305 -5.22 1.20 24.67
C LEU A 305 -5.37 -0.17 25.32
N LEU A 306 -5.34 -1.22 24.51
CA LEU A 306 -5.10 -2.59 24.94
C LEU A 306 -3.60 -2.92 24.83
N LEU A 307 -2.96 -3.13 25.98
CA LEU A 307 -1.54 -3.48 26.07
C LEU A 307 -1.36 -4.91 26.58
N ARG A 308 -0.75 -5.77 25.76
CA ARG A 308 -0.42 -7.15 26.08
C ARG A 308 1.07 -7.30 26.39
N GLU A 309 1.42 -7.60 27.63
CA GLU A 309 2.78 -7.87 28.09
C GLU A 309 2.91 -9.35 28.51
N GLY A 310 3.48 -10.19 27.66
CA GLY A 310 3.45 -11.63 27.86
C GLY A 310 2.01 -12.16 28.05
N GLY A 311 1.75 -12.83 29.18
CA GLY A 311 0.42 -13.31 29.55
C GLY A 311 -0.51 -12.28 30.22
N LYS A 312 -0.10 -11.02 30.35
CA LYS A 312 -0.87 -9.95 31.02
C LYS A 312 -1.46 -9.03 29.95
N VAL A 313 -2.78 -8.81 29.98
CA VAL A 313 -3.47 -7.84 29.12
C VAL A 313 -4.02 -6.72 30.00
N SER A 314 -3.66 -5.47 29.70
CA SER A 314 -4.09 -4.27 30.41
C SER A 314 -4.91 -3.41 29.47
N LEU A 315 -6.08 -2.94 29.93
CA LEU A 315 -6.91 -1.98 29.21
C LEU A 315 -6.76 -0.61 29.88
N PHE A 316 -6.40 0.41 29.11
CA PHE A 316 -6.33 1.81 29.53
C PHE A 316 -7.41 2.60 28.82
N GLY A 317 -8.14 3.41 29.59
CA GLY A 317 -9.23 4.22 29.07
C GLY A 317 -8.73 5.52 28.44
N GLY A 318 -9.17 5.83 27.23
CA GLY A 318 -9.03 7.13 26.58
C GLY A 318 -9.92 8.22 27.21
N ASN A 319 -9.61 9.47 26.90
CA ASN A 319 -10.48 10.64 27.06
C ASN A 319 -10.04 11.74 26.08
N ASP A 320 -10.75 12.88 26.11
CA ASP A 320 -10.54 14.05 25.26
C ASP A 320 -9.13 14.66 25.37
N GLU A 321 -8.46 14.52 26.52
CA GLU A 321 -7.11 15.03 26.76
C GLU A 321 -6.00 13.97 26.55
N GLY A 322 -6.35 12.68 26.44
CA GLY A 322 -5.42 11.56 26.25
C GLY A 322 -5.61 10.39 27.22
N MET A 323 -4.53 9.68 27.56
CA MET A 323 -4.57 8.46 28.40
C MET A 323 -3.65 8.50 29.62
N ASP A 324 -4.09 7.90 30.74
CA ASP A 324 -3.28 7.68 31.95
C ASP A 324 -2.80 6.22 32.08
N PHE A 325 -1.54 5.97 31.71
CA PHE A 325 -0.93 4.64 31.81
C PHE A 325 -0.60 4.17 33.23
N THR A 326 -0.81 4.99 34.26
CA THR A 326 -0.58 4.60 35.66
C THR A 326 -1.76 3.85 36.26
N GLN A 327 -2.96 3.97 35.68
CA GLN A 327 -4.20 3.40 36.20
C GLN A 327 -4.97 2.62 35.12
N PRO A 328 -4.62 1.34 34.87
CA PRO A 328 -5.38 0.53 33.94
C PRO A 328 -6.82 0.34 34.42
N ARG A 329 -7.78 0.55 33.52
CA ARG A 329 -9.22 0.31 33.72
C ARG A 329 -9.48 -1.16 34.08
N GLN A 330 -8.70 -2.07 33.49
CA GLN A 330 -8.72 -3.50 33.76
C GLN A 330 -7.36 -4.16 33.54
N VAL A 331 -7.09 -5.22 34.30
CA VAL A 331 -5.98 -6.15 34.03
C VAL A 331 -6.50 -7.58 34.01
N LEU A 332 -6.30 -8.26 32.89
CA LEU A 332 -6.54 -9.69 32.71
C LEU A 332 -5.20 -10.43 32.73
N ARG A 333 -5.21 -11.62 33.33
CA ARG A 333 -4.04 -12.50 33.36
C ARG A 333 -4.42 -13.84 32.76
N SER A 334 -3.67 -14.19 31.74
CA SER A 334 -3.74 -15.44 31.02
C SER A 334 -2.68 -16.41 31.53
N GLY A 335 -3.04 -17.69 31.63
CA GLY A 335 -2.06 -18.76 31.75
C GLY A 335 -1.74 -19.36 30.38
N GLY A 336 -0.52 -19.88 30.20
CA GLY A 336 -0.07 -20.45 28.93
C GLY A 336 0.69 -19.44 28.06
N ASN A 337 1.02 -19.85 26.83
CA ASN A 337 1.80 -19.04 25.90
C ASN A 337 0.84 -18.23 25.02
N VAL A 338 0.67 -16.94 25.33
CA VAL A 338 -0.17 -16.03 24.55
C VAL A 338 0.58 -15.65 23.28
N LEU A 339 -0.02 -15.90 22.13
CA LEU A 339 0.54 -15.62 20.81
C LEU A 339 0.28 -14.18 20.39
N SER A 340 -0.99 -13.75 20.40
CA SER A 340 -1.44 -12.42 19.99
C SER A 340 -2.86 -12.16 20.56
N THR A 341 -3.30 -10.91 20.48
CA THR A 341 -4.63 -10.42 20.79
C THR A 341 -5.24 -9.71 19.59
N PHE A 342 -6.56 -9.79 19.43
CA PHE A 342 -7.28 -8.89 18.53
C PHE A 342 -8.67 -8.58 19.09
N LEU A 343 -9.30 -7.56 18.51
CA LEU A 343 -10.62 -7.08 18.87
C LEU A 343 -11.59 -7.37 17.72
N GLN A 344 -12.71 -8.02 18.03
CA GLN A 344 -13.76 -8.33 17.04
C GLN A 344 -15.11 -8.49 17.71
N ASP A 345 -16.16 -7.94 17.10
CA ASP A 345 -17.55 -8.14 17.53
C ASP A 345 -18.01 -9.59 17.24
N GLU A 346 -17.85 -10.46 18.24
CA GLU A 346 -18.20 -11.87 18.15
C GLU A 346 -19.70 -12.12 18.35
N ASN A 347 -20.39 -11.27 19.11
CA ASN A 347 -21.78 -11.49 19.52
C ASN A 347 -22.80 -10.59 18.77
N GLU A 348 -22.33 -9.73 17.86
CA GLU A 348 -23.09 -8.75 17.09
C GLU A 348 -23.80 -7.69 17.95
N ASP A 349 -23.23 -7.34 19.11
CA ASP A 349 -23.77 -6.29 19.97
C ASP A 349 -23.22 -4.88 19.65
N GLY A 350 -22.31 -4.78 18.68
CA GLY A 350 -21.66 -3.55 18.26
C GLY A 350 -20.42 -3.18 19.07
N LEU A 351 -20.08 -3.93 20.11
CA LEU A 351 -18.85 -3.78 20.87
C LEU A 351 -17.85 -4.87 20.47
N LYS A 352 -16.58 -4.50 20.36
CA LYS A 352 -15.53 -5.48 20.04
C LYS A 352 -15.21 -6.31 21.27
N ASP A 353 -15.26 -7.63 21.11
CA ASP A 353 -14.87 -8.60 22.12
C ASP A 353 -13.35 -8.88 22.05
N LEU A 354 -12.75 -9.22 23.19
CA LEU A 354 -11.32 -9.55 23.24
C LEU A 354 -11.09 -11.02 22.85
N TRP A 355 -10.33 -11.21 21.78
CA TRP A 355 -9.82 -12.52 21.37
C TRP A 355 -8.37 -12.68 21.82
N LEU A 356 -8.14 -13.69 22.66
CA LEU A 356 -6.81 -13.98 23.20
C LEU A 356 -6.31 -15.31 22.64
N TRP A 357 -5.36 -15.25 21.70
CA TRP A 357 -4.77 -16.43 21.08
C TRP A 357 -3.65 -17.01 21.92
N ARG A 358 -3.68 -18.33 22.07
CA ARG A 358 -2.67 -19.10 22.78
C ARG A 358 -2.19 -20.22 21.91
N VAL A 359 -0.90 -20.53 22.02
CA VAL A 359 -0.33 -21.73 21.43
C VAL A 359 -0.02 -22.72 22.54
N GLU A 360 -0.22 -24.00 22.26
CA GLU A 360 0.20 -25.06 23.18
C GLU A 360 1.71 -25.05 23.45
N ASN A 361 2.15 -25.78 24.47
CA ASN A 361 3.57 -25.88 24.78
C ASN A 361 4.26 -26.76 23.73
N ILE A 362 5.23 -26.18 23.01
CA ILE A 362 6.04 -26.91 22.03
C ILE A 362 7.40 -27.19 22.63
N SER A 363 7.79 -28.47 22.73
CA SER A 363 9.12 -28.87 23.16
C SER A 363 10.07 -29.08 21.98
N VAL A 364 11.38 -29.08 22.26
CA VAL A 364 12.39 -29.52 21.29
C VAL A 364 12.12 -30.96 20.82
N GLY A 365 11.61 -31.82 21.70
CA GLY A 365 11.24 -33.19 21.36
C GLY A 365 10.14 -33.25 20.30
N ASP A 366 9.14 -32.37 20.39
CA ASP A 366 8.05 -32.27 19.42
C ASP A 366 8.59 -31.87 18.05
N ILE A 367 9.45 -30.83 18.00
CA ILE A 367 10.12 -30.41 16.76
C ILE A 367 10.90 -31.59 16.16
N PHE A 368 11.70 -32.32 16.95
CA PHE A 368 12.45 -33.47 16.45
C PHE A 368 11.54 -34.56 15.85
N VAL A 369 10.37 -34.82 16.45
CA VAL A 369 9.41 -35.76 15.90
C VAL A 369 8.83 -35.24 14.58
N TRP A 370 8.50 -33.95 14.50
CA TRP A 370 7.94 -33.30 13.30
C TRP A 370 8.94 -33.18 12.13
N LEU A 371 10.25 -33.20 12.40
CA LEU A 371 11.24 -33.31 11.32
C LEU A 371 11.09 -34.64 10.54
N ALA A 372 10.73 -35.72 11.24
CA ALA A 372 10.63 -37.06 10.66
C ALA A 372 9.20 -37.45 10.28
N LEU A 373 8.19 -36.96 11.00
CA LEU A 373 6.77 -37.28 10.84
C LEU A 373 5.97 -35.99 10.65
N SER A 374 4.73 -36.07 10.17
CA SER A 374 3.84 -34.90 10.20
C SER A 374 3.53 -34.50 11.64
N GLY A 375 3.43 -33.19 11.89
CA GLY A 375 3.08 -32.60 13.18
C GLY A 375 1.78 -31.83 13.14
N SER A 376 1.23 -31.54 14.32
CA SER A 376 0.15 -30.58 14.49
C SER A 376 0.44 -29.66 15.68
N ILE A 377 0.04 -28.39 15.57
CA ILE A 377 0.10 -27.41 16.65
C ILE A 377 -1.33 -26.92 16.89
N ALA A 378 -1.80 -27.03 18.13
CA ALA A 378 -3.06 -26.44 18.53
C ALA A 378 -2.89 -24.96 18.91
N VAL A 379 -3.63 -24.09 18.25
CA VAL A 379 -3.77 -22.67 18.60
C VAL A 379 -5.20 -22.45 19.10
N GLU A 380 -5.35 -21.88 20.30
CA GLU A 380 -6.64 -21.66 20.95
C GLU A 380 -6.93 -20.17 21.12
N ALA A 381 -8.04 -19.69 20.59
CA ALA A 381 -8.60 -18.38 20.88
C ALA A 381 -9.58 -18.46 22.05
N PHE A 382 -9.35 -17.67 23.09
CA PHE A 382 -10.27 -17.47 24.20
C PHE A 382 -10.97 -16.14 24.02
N ILE A 383 -12.30 -16.16 23.91
CA ILE A 383 -13.10 -14.97 23.61
C ILE A 383 -13.71 -14.44 24.91
N TYR A 384 -13.43 -13.17 25.21
CA TYR A 384 -13.89 -12.48 26.42
C TYR A 384 -14.89 -11.39 26.03
N PRO A 385 -16.20 -11.59 26.31
CA PRO A 385 -17.21 -10.62 25.95
C PRO A 385 -16.97 -9.25 26.57
N ASN A 386 -17.25 -8.20 25.82
CA ASN A 386 -17.22 -6.81 26.27
C ASN A 386 -18.55 -6.42 26.91
N ASP A 387 -18.52 -5.69 28.03
CA ASP A 387 -19.71 -5.15 28.70
C ASP A 387 -19.91 -3.64 28.53
N GLY A 388 -19.08 -3.01 27.68
CA GLY A 388 -19.09 -1.58 27.40
C GLY A 388 -18.19 -0.76 28.32
N GLU A 389 -17.53 -1.36 29.32
CA GLU A 389 -16.42 -0.69 30.02
C GLU A 389 -15.21 -1.63 30.13
N ARG A 390 -15.46 -2.94 30.20
CA ARG A 390 -14.46 -3.96 30.48
C ARG A 390 -14.79 -5.26 29.75
N PHE A 391 -13.76 -6.07 29.59
CA PHE A 391 -13.95 -7.45 29.17
C PHE A 391 -14.38 -8.34 30.35
N ALA A 392 -15.13 -9.39 30.06
CA ALA A 392 -15.50 -10.40 31.04
C ALA A 392 -14.25 -11.02 31.70
N ARG A 393 -14.35 -11.41 32.98
CA ARG A 393 -13.22 -12.06 33.69
C ARG A 393 -12.96 -13.50 33.24
N ARG A 394 -13.90 -14.12 32.53
CA ARG A 394 -13.81 -15.48 32.04
C ARG A 394 -14.25 -15.50 30.57
N PRO A 395 -13.60 -16.32 29.73
CA PRO A 395 -14.01 -16.43 28.36
C PRO A 395 -15.38 -17.10 28.27
N SER A 396 -16.21 -16.65 27.33
CA SER A 396 -17.52 -17.24 27.01
C SER A 396 -17.37 -18.42 26.05
N ARG A 397 -16.38 -18.37 25.17
CA ARG A 397 -16.15 -19.32 24.10
C ARG A 397 -14.66 -19.59 23.91
N LYS A 398 -14.35 -20.77 23.39
CA LYS A 398 -13.00 -21.18 23.00
C LYS A 398 -13.05 -21.73 21.59
N VAL A 399 -12.25 -21.17 20.70
CA VAL A 399 -12.05 -21.65 19.34
C VAL A 399 -10.67 -22.30 19.25
N THR A 400 -10.56 -23.46 18.63
CA THR A 400 -9.31 -24.21 18.47
C THR A 400 -9.01 -24.39 16.99
N ILE A 401 -7.79 -24.06 16.59
CA ILE A 401 -7.24 -24.27 15.24
C ILE A 401 -6.09 -25.27 15.35
N ASP A 402 -6.25 -26.42 14.71
CA ASP A 402 -5.19 -27.40 14.55
C ASP A 402 -4.42 -27.11 13.27
N LEU A 403 -3.23 -26.51 13.41
CA LEU A 403 -2.30 -26.28 12.32
C LEU A 403 -1.55 -27.58 12.01
N LYS A 404 -1.73 -28.16 10.83
CA LYS A 404 -1.06 -29.38 10.40
C LYS A 404 0.11 -29.06 9.48
N PHE A 405 1.27 -29.62 9.82
CA PHE A 405 2.51 -29.42 9.07
C PHE A 405 2.99 -30.75 8.49
N PRO A 406 3.36 -30.79 7.19
CA PRO A 406 4.02 -31.95 6.62
C PRO A 406 5.43 -32.12 7.21
N SER A 407 5.97 -33.34 7.15
CA SER A 407 7.36 -33.57 7.59
C SER A 407 8.35 -32.72 6.79
N VAL A 408 9.44 -32.27 7.42
CA VAL A 408 10.48 -31.48 6.72
C VAL A 408 11.09 -32.26 5.54
N ILE A 409 11.18 -33.59 5.65
CA ILE A 409 11.62 -34.44 4.52
C ILE A 409 10.71 -34.26 3.30
N SER A 410 9.38 -34.26 3.49
CA SER A 410 8.45 -34.01 2.38
C SER A 410 8.49 -32.58 1.86
N LEU A 411 8.85 -31.60 2.68
CA LEU A 411 9.03 -30.22 2.21
C LEU A 411 10.22 -30.09 1.27
N THR A 412 11.29 -30.87 1.46
CA THR A 412 12.45 -30.83 0.54
C THR A 412 12.15 -31.38 -0.85
N SER A 413 11.23 -32.34 -0.98
CA SER A 413 10.75 -32.76 -2.30
C SER A 413 9.93 -31.67 -2.96
N THR A 414 8.96 -31.09 -2.23
CA THR A 414 8.14 -29.99 -2.74
C THR A 414 9.00 -28.81 -3.19
N ALA A 415 10.03 -28.43 -2.41
CA ALA A 415 10.96 -27.36 -2.79
C ALA A 415 11.76 -27.65 -4.07
N ARG A 416 12.14 -28.92 -4.32
CA ARG A 416 12.82 -29.31 -5.57
C ARG A 416 11.87 -29.34 -6.75
N ASP A 417 10.63 -29.77 -6.53
CA ASP A 417 9.60 -29.78 -7.57
C ASP A 417 9.29 -28.33 -8.01
N ILE A 418 9.18 -27.43 -7.03
CA ILE A 418 9.10 -25.98 -7.23
C ILE A 418 10.31 -25.42 -8.01
N GLU A 419 11.53 -25.79 -7.61
CA GLU A 419 12.75 -25.32 -8.29
C GLU A 419 12.80 -25.79 -9.75
N LYS A 420 12.36 -27.02 -10.01
CA LYS A 420 12.24 -27.59 -11.35
C LYS A 420 11.18 -26.87 -12.19
N GLU A 421 10.03 -26.57 -11.60
CA GLU A 421 8.96 -25.80 -12.24
C GLU A 421 9.44 -24.38 -12.60
N LEU A 422 10.23 -23.75 -11.73
CA LEU A 422 10.85 -22.44 -11.98
C LEU A 422 11.89 -22.49 -13.11
N GLU A 423 12.70 -23.55 -13.20
CA GLU A 423 13.64 -23.75 -14.32
C GLU A 423 12.91 -23.97 -15.65
N GLU A 424 11.82 -24.75 -15.65
CA GLU A 424 10.98 -24.97 -16.82
C GLU A 424 10.29 -23.68 -17.28
N ALA A 425 9.73 -22.90 -16.35
CA ALA A 425 9.10 -21.60 -16.64
C ALA A 425 10.11 -20.58 -17.21
N ARG A 426 11.35 -20.54 -16.71
CA ARG A 426 12.42 -19.66 -17.22
C ARG A 426 12.93 -20.04 -18.62
N SER A 427 12.60 -21.23 -19.11
CA SER A 427 13.03 -21.73 -20.43
C SER A 427 12.06 -21.38 -21.58
N GLY A 428 10.89 -20.81 -21.28
CA GLY A 428 9.92 -20.32 -22.27
C GLY A 428 10.20 -18.91 -22.79
N ASP A 429 9.46 -18.48 -23.81
CA ASP A 429 9.46 -17.08 -24.26
C ASP A 429 9.03 -16.17 -23.10
N THR A 430 9.78 -15.09 -22.84
CA THR A 430 9.44 -14.12 -21.79
C THR A 430 8.09 -13.47 -22.11
N VAL A 431 7.11 -13.67 -21.23
CA VAL A 431 5.78 -13.04 -21.33
C VAL A 431 5.71 -11.91 -20.32
N PHE A 432 5.49 -10.70 -20.82
CA PHE A 432 5.18 -9.55 -19.96
C PHE A 432 3.66 -9.38 -19.91
N SER A 433 3.13 -9.03 -18.75
CA SER A 433 1.70 -8.75 -18.59
C SER A 433 1.47 -7.51 -17.78
N SER A 434 0.38 -6.82 -18.07
CA SER A 434 -0.13 -5.76 -17.22
C SER A 434 -1.66 -5.74 -17.26
N VAL A 435 -2.27 -5.18 -16.23
CA VAL A 435 -3.72 -5.05 -16.07
C VAL A 435 -4.08 -3.58 -16.23
N ALA A 436 -5.09 -3.26 -17.03
CA ALA A 436 -5.46 -1.90 -17.40
C ALA A 436 -6.98 -1.74 -17.55
N ASN A 437 -7.46 -0.50 -17.65
CA ASN A 437 -8.82 -0.15 -18.06
C ASN A 437 -8.80 0.48 -19.45
N LEU A 438 -8.98 -0.33 -20.50
CA LEU A 438 -8.88 0.07 -21.90
C LEU A 438 -10.24 0.36 -22.55
N ASP A 439 -11.33 0.03 -21.86
CA ASP A 439 -12.70 0.26 -22.31
C ASP A 439 -13.55 0.96 -21.23
N ASP A 440 -14.85 1.13 -21.51
CA ASP A 440 -15.76 1.83 -20.59
C ASP A 440 -16.25 0.95 -19.43
N ASN A 441 -15.84 -0.32 -19.34
CA ASN A 441 -16.31 -1.27 -18.33
C ASN A 441 -15.36 -1.35 -17.13
N VAL A 442 -15.42 -0.34 -16.28
CA VAL A 442 -14.64 -0.26 -15.03
C VAL A 442 -14.92 -1.36 -14.00
N ALA A 443 -15.95 -2.19 -14.18
CA ALA A 443 -16.30 -3.26 -13.25
C ALA A 443 -15.42 -4.51 -13.41
N GLN A 444 -14.73 -4.64 -14.55
CA GLN A 444 -13.76 -5.69 -14.81
C GLN A 444 -12.50 -5.03 -15.37
N GLN A 445 -11.35 -5.62 -15.12
CA GLN A 445 -10.10 -5.11 -15.68
C GLN A 445 -9.70 -5.91 -16.92
N ASP A 446 -8.98 -5.23 -17.81
CA ASP A 446 -8.43 -5.80 -19.03
C ASP A 446 -7.04 -6.36 -18.79
N LEU A 447 -6.67 -7.37 -19.58
CA LEU A 447 -5.35 -7.96 -19.55
C LEU A 447 -4.60 -7.65 -20.83
N ILE A 448 -3.36 -7.17 -20.66
CA ILE A 448 -2.41 -6.95 -21.74
C ILE A 448 -1.32 -8.01 -21.61
N LEU A 449 -1.08 -8.77 -22.68
CA LEU A 449 0.02 -9.72 -22.77
C LEU A 449 0.95 -9.34 -23.91
N MET A 450 2.24 -9.23 -23.61
CA MET A 450 3.28 -9.04 -24.61
C MET A 450 4.09 -10.34 -24.72
N VAL A 451 3.90 -11.02 -25.85
CA VAL A 451 4.48 -12.34 -26.15
C VAL A 451 5.27 -12.24 -27.44
N SER A 452 6.58 -12.47 -27.34
CA SER A 452 7.54 -12.46 -28.46
C SER A 452 7.52 -11.13 -29.25
N ARG A 453 6.66 -11.01 -30.27
CA ARG A 453 6.53 -9.85 -31.19
C ARG A 453 5.12 -9.26 -31.23
N GLN A 454 4.23 -9.69 -30.34
CA GLN A 454 2.86 -9.21 -30.34
C GLN A 454 2.49 -8.69 -28.96
N ILE A 455 1.72 -7.62 -28.96
CA ILE A 455 0.94 -7.17 -27.79
C ILE A 455 -0.49 -7.63 -28.05
N GLN A 456 -1.08 -8.32 -27.08
CA GLN A 456 -2.42 -8.89 -27.15
C GLN A 456 -3.27 -8.29 -26.03
N PHE A 457 -4.48 -7.86 -26.39
CA PHE A 457 -5.44 -7.26 -25.48
C PHE A 457 -6.61 -8.21 -25.25
N PHE A 458 -6.94 -8.42 -23.98
CA PHE A 458 -8.05 -9.27 -23.55
C PHE A 458 -8.96 -8.47 -22.64
N LEU A 459 -10.06 -7.98 -23.19
CA LEU A 459 -10.97 -7.11 -22.47
C LEU A 459 -11.75 -7.88 -21.40
N ASN A 460 -12.00 -7.25 -20.26
CA ASN A 460 -12.88 -7.74 -19.21
C ASN A 460 -12.51 -9.14 -18.71
N SER A 461 -11.21 -9.38 -18.52
CA SER A 461 -10.66 -10.71 -18.23
C SER A 461 -10.32 -10.92 -16.76
N ILE A 462 -10.11 -9.84 -16.02
CA ILE A 462 -9.66 -9.86 -14.64
C ILE A 462 -10.77 -9.30 -13.76
N GLN A 463 -11.08 -10.02 -12.68
CA GLN A 463 -11.96 -9.52 -11.63
C GLN A 463 -11.09 -8.78 -10.60
N PRO A 464 -11.41 -7.52 -10.24
CA PRO A 464 -10.70 -6.81 -9.19
C PRO A 464 -10.75 -7.60 -7.88
N GLU A 465 -9.63 -7.66 -7.15
CA GLU A 465 -9.61 -8.18 -5.77
C GLU A 465 -10.31 -7.13 -4.87
N GLU A 466 -11.20 -7.57 -3.96
CA GLU A 466 -11.81 -6.66 -2.97
C GLU A 466 -10.73 -6.29 -1.93
N GLU A 467 -10.41 -5.00 -1.83
CA GLU A 467 -9.51 -4.48 -0.78
C GLU A 467 -10.28 -4.46 0.55
N THR A 468 -9.85 -5.30 1.50
CA THR A 468 -10.29 -5.23 2.90
C THR A 468 -9.13 -4.78 3.77
N ASP A 469 -9.29 -3.65 4.46
CA ASP A 469 -8.27 -3.06 5.34
C ASP A 469 -8.11 -3.80 6.68
N ASN A 470 -9.03 -4.73 7.01
CA ASN A 470 -9.02 -5.43 8.28
C ASN A 470 -8.28 -6.79 8.16
N GLU A 471 -7.02 -6.83 8.62
CA GLU A 471 -6.19 -8.05 8.65
C GLU A 471 -6.86 -9.21 9.41
N SER A 472 -7.67 -8.91 10.44
CA SER A 472 -8.39 -9.94 11.20
C SER A 472 -9.52 -10.56 10.37
N GLU A 473 -10.23 -9.77 9.57
CA GLU A 473 -11.26 -10.27 8.64
C GLU A 473 -10.63 -11.11 7.54
N LEU A 474 -9.48 -10.68 7.00
CA LEU A 474 -8.72 -11.47 6.02
C LEU A 474 -8.34 -12.85 6.60
N PHE A 475 -7.78 -12.88 7.81
CA PHE A 475 -7.39 -14.13 8.48
C PHE A 475 -8.59 -15.04 8.74
N LEU A 476 -9.68 -14.51 9.30
CA LEU A 476 -10.89 -15.28 9.60
C LEU A 476 -11.61 -15.76 8.34
N SER A 477 -11.60 -14.95 7.29
CA SER A 477 -12.10 -15.33 5.95
C SER A 477 -11.28 -16.49 5.38
N ALA A 478 -9.95 -16.41 5.46
CA ALA A 478 -9.06 -17.49 5.02
C ALA A 478 -9.25 -18.81 5.81
N LEU A 479 -9.73 -18.72 7.06
CA LEU A 479 -10.08 -19.87 7.89
C LEU A 479 -11.49 -20.42 7.64
N ASP A 480 -12.32 -19.75 6.83
CA ASP A 480 -13.77 -20.01 6.72
C ASP A 480 -14.44 -19.99 8.10
N TYR A 481 -14.14 -18.95 8.88
CA TYR A 481 -14.61 -18.78 10.24
C TYR A 481 -16.15 -18.67 10.32
N SER A 482 -16.71 -19.33 11.34
CA SER A 482 -18.13 -19.26 11.69
C SER A 482 -18.35 -19.23 13.21
N ARG A 483 -19.31 -18.41 13.63
CA ARG A 483 -19.78 -18.30 15.02
C ARG A 483 -20.40 -19.59 15.57
N GLU A 484 -20.76 -20.54 14.70
CA GLU A 484 -21.33 -21.83 15.10
C GLU A 484 -20.27 -22.94 15.27
N ARG A 485 -19.03 -22.69 14.84
CA ARG A 485 -17.97 -23.71 14.76
C ARG A 485 -16.77 -23.35 15.63
N ASP A 486 -16.43 -24.26 16.54
CA ASP A 486 -15.34 -24.05 17.50
C ASP A 486 -14.01 -24.71 17.10
N ASN A 487 -13.99 -25.61 16.12
CA ASN A 487 -12.79 -26.39 15.79
C ASN A 487 -12.46 -26.31 14.30
N TYR A 488 -11.26 -25.86 13.99
CA TYR A 488 -10.74 -25.67 12.65
C TYR A 488 -9.48 -26.49 12.46
N GLU A 489 -9.23 -26.88 11.21
CA GLU A 489 -8.04 -27.60 10.82
C GLU A 489 -7.46 -26.88 9.62
N PHE A 490 -6.18 -26.51 9.70
CA PHE A 490 -5.50 -25.79 8.64
C PHE A 490 -4.24 -26.54 8.23
N ASN A 491 -4.19 -26.99 6.98
CA ASN A 491 -3.10 -27.81 6.49
C ASN A 491 -2.13 -26.97 5.66
N ILE A 492 -0.93 -26.76 6.20
CA ILE A 492 0.08 -25.90 5.59
C ILE A 492 0.63 -26.50 4.30
N ARG A 493 0.52 -27.82 4.09
CA ARG A 493 0.83 -28.41 2.79
C ARG A 493 -0.02 -27.80 1.69
N ASP A 494 -1.31 -27.63 1.94
CA ASP A 494 -2.25 -27.15 0.92
C ASP A 494 -1.95 -25.68 0.57
N VAL A 495 -1.47 -24.89 1.53
CA VAL A 495 -0.97 -23.54 1.26
C VAL A 495 0.26 -23.58 0.36
N ILE A 496 1.27 -24.39 0.70
CA ILE A 496 2.53 -24.48 -0.06
C ILE A 496 2.28 -25.00 -1.48
N GLU A 497 1.41 -25.99 -1.65
CA GLU A 497 1.06 -26.57 -2.95
C GLU A 497 0.22 -25.63 -3.82
N ASN A 498 -0.54 -24.71 -3.20
CA ASN A 498 -1.35 -23.72 -3.92
C ASN A 498 -0.61 -22.38 -4.14
N VAL A 499 0.64 -22.23 -3.67
CA VAL A 499 1.46 -21.08 -4.11
C VAL A 499 1.82 -21.33 -5.57
N SER A 500 1.19 -20.59 -6.48
CA SER A 500 1.53 -20.61 -7.91
C SER A 500 2.97 -20.12 -8.07
N ILE A 501 3.91 -21.02 -8.37
CA ILE A 501 5.33 -20.66 -8.47
C ILE A 501 5.74 -20.60 -9.93
N GLY A 502 5.92 -19.38 -10.42
CA GLY A 502 6.67 -19.10 -11.65
C GLY A 502 5.85 -18.96 -12.93
N GLY A 503 4.55 -19.22 -12.91
CA GLY A 503 3.63 -18.88 -14.00
C GLY A 503 3.10 -17.44 -13.84
N ASN A 504 3.00 -16.70 -14.93
CA ASN A 504 2.27 -15.45 -14.94
C ASN A 504 0.78 -15.76 -14.72
N ARG A 505 0.25 -15.54 -13.50
CA ARG A 505 -1.13 -15.90 -13.09
C ARG A 505 -2.21 -15.43 -14.07
N TYR A 506 -1.94 -14.36 -14.79
CA TYR A 506 -2.86 -13.78 -15.76
C TYR A 506 -2.93 -14.55 -17.08
N VAL A 507 -1.85 -15.24 -17.47
CA VAL A 507 -1.81 -16.05 -18.69
C VAL A 507 -2.78 -17.24 -18.59
N ASP A 508 -2.88 -17.85 -17.41
CA ASP A 508 -3.82 -18.95 -17.16
C ASP A 508 -5.27 -18.49 -17.26
N THR A 509 -5.58 -17.25 -16.83
CA THR A 509 -6.93 -16.67 -16.88
C THR A 509 -7.47 -16.55 -18.31
N VAL A 510 -6.58 -16.35 -19.29
CA VAL A 510 -6.94 -16.22 -20.72
C VAL A 510 -6.53 -17.43 -21.56
N ALA A 511 -6.10 -18.53 -20.93
CA ALA A 511 -5.70 -19.74 -21.62
C ALA A 511 -6.85 -20.28 -22.49
N GLY A 512 -6.63 -20.32 -23.82
CA GLY A 512 -7.63 -20.78 -24.78
C GLY A 512 -8.63 -19.72 -25.24
N ARG A 513 -8.53 -18.48 -24.76
CA ARG A 513 -9.26 -17.32 -25.29
C ARG A 513 -8.48 -16.70 -26.46
N THR A 514 -9.18 -16.20 -27.46
CA THR A 514 -8.58 -15.38 -28.52
C THR A 514 -8.52 -13.93 -28.05
N ALA A 515 -7.40 -13.26 -28.29
CA ALA A 515 -7.26 -11.83 -28.00
C ALA A 515 -8.34 -11.02 -28.74
N ASP A 516 -8.87 -10.01 -28.08
CA ASP A 516 -9.87 -9.10 -28.65
C ASP A 516 -9.23 -8.14 -29.66
N SER A 517 -7.97 -7.75 -29.40
CA SER A 517 -7.12 -7.00 -30.34
C SER A 517 -5.66 -7.41 -30.20
N ALA A 518 -4.85 -7.14 -31.23
CA ALA A 518 -3.41 -7.38 -31.19
C ALA A 518 -2.64 -6.37 -32.04
N ILE A 519 -1.46 -5.95 -31.54
CA ILE A 519 -0.51 -5.09 -32.24
C ILE A 519 0.76 -5.88 -32.54
N GLU A 520 1.18 -5.86 -33.80
CA GLU A 520 2.44 -6.45 -34.25
C GLU A 520 3.61 -5.50 -34.01
N LEU A 521 4.63 -5.99 -33.30
CA LEU A 521 5.86 -5.27 -33.03
C LEU A 521 6.89 -5.51 -34.15
N ASN A 522 7.67 -4.47 -34.42
CA ASN A 522 8.73 -4.49 -35.43
C ASN A 522 9.88 -5.44 -35.08
N GLN A 523 10.02 -5.81 -33.80
CA GLN A 523 11.06 -6.73 -33.30
C GLN A 523 10.58 -7.52 -32.09
N SER A 524 11.32 -8.59 -31.76
CA SER A 524 11.05 -9.37 -30.55
C SER A 524 11.50 -8.61 -29.32
N VAL A 525 10.68 -8.62 -28.28
CA VAL A 525 10.95 -7.94 -27.01
C VAL A 525 11.89 -8.81 -26.18
N VAL A 526 13.09 -8.30 -25.92
CA VAL A 526 14.11 -9.01 -25.13
C VAL A 526 14.09 -8.56 -23.67
N LEU A 527 13.77 -7.29 -23.43
CA LEU A 527 13.60 -6.63 -22.14
C LEU A 527 12.45 -5.64 -22.34
N GLY A 528 11.26 -5.97 -21.84
CA GLY A 528 10.06 -5.17 -22.02
C GLY A 528 9.35 -4.91 -20.71
N ASP A 529 8.48 -3.91 -20.74
CA ASP A 529 7.60 -3.54 -19.64
C ASP A 529 6.38 -2.85 -20.23
N ILE A 530 5.24 -2.91 -19.53
CA ILE A 530 3.98 -2.32 -19.96
C ILE A 530 3.44 -1.50 -18.79
N ILE A 531 3.36 -0.19 -18.97
CA ILE A 531 2.87 0.74 -17.96
C ILE A 531 1.54 1.34 -18.46
N PRO A 532 0.40 0.88 -17.92
CA PRO A 532 -0.89 1.54 -18.07
C PRO A 532 -0.92 2.86 -17.30
N VAL A 533 -1.43 3.91 -17.94
CA VAL A 533 -1.46 5.26 -17.37
C VAL A 533 -2.48 6.13 -18.08
N THR A 534 -3.24 6.95 -17.35
CA THR A 534 -4.11 7.98 -17.95
C THR A 534 -3.27 9.21 -18.33
N LEU A 535 -3.18 9.56 -19.61
CA LEU A 535 -2.45 10.74 -20.11
C LEU A 535 -3.38 11.80 -20.68
N ASN A 536 -4.37 11.41 -21.48
CA ASN A 536 -5.22 12.35 -22.23
C ASN A 536 -6.52 12.77 -21.50
N GLY A 537 -6.79 12.23 -20.30
CA GLY A 537 -7.93 12.60 -19.47
C GLY A 537 -9.29 12.00 -19.90
N ASP A 538 -9.30 10.93 -20.70
CA ASP A 538 -10.52 10.29 -21.21
C ASP A 538 -11.10 9.16 -20.32
N GLU A 539 -10.56 8.98 -19.11
CA GLU A 539 -10.88 7.91 -18.14
C GLU A 539 -10.43 6.49 -18.55
N ARG A 540 -9.81 6.33 -19.72
CA ARG A 540 -9.17 5.09 -20.16
C ARG A 540 -7.66 5.16 -19.96
N ASP A 541 -7.05 4.00 -19.82
CA ASP A 541 -5.61 3.87 -19.71
C ASP A 541 -4.96 3.93 -21.10
N ASP A 542 -4.02 4.86 -21.26
CA ASP A 542 -2.98 4.85 -22.29
C ASP A 542 -1.86 3.89 -21.89
N LEU A 543 -0.99 3.51 -22.83
CA LEU A 543 0.04 2.50 -22.59
C LEU A 543 1.43 2.99 -22.99
N ILE A 544 2.37 2.95 -22.05
CA ILE A 544 3.80 3.10 -22.33
C ILE A 544 4.42 1.71 -22.39
N ILE A 545 4.84 1.28 -23.58
CA ILE A 545 5.39 -0.06 -23.81
C ILE A 545 6.87 0.02 -24.15
N PHE A 546 7.69 -0.58 -23.30
CA PHE A 546 9.13 -0.68 -23.51
C PHE A 546 9.44 -1.91 -24.37
N THR A 547 10.18 -1.69 -25.46
CA THR A 547 10.51 -2.78 -26.39
C THR A 547 12.01 -3.03 -26.48
N GLU A 548 12.84 -2.01 -26.22
CA GLU A 548 14.28 -2.10 -26.35
C GLU A 548 15.02 -1.17 -25.38
N SER A 549 16.22 -1.58 -24.98
CA SER A 549 17.17 -0.71 -24.31
C SER A 549 18.58 -1.02 -24.82
N ASP A 550 19.29 0.00 -25.33
CA ASP A 550 20.69 -0.12 -25.78
C ASP A 550 21.65 0.58 -24.80
N SER A 551 22.89 0.87 -25.23
CA SER A 551 23.89 1.54 -24.38
C SER A 551 23.65 3.05 -24.21
N SER A 552 22.70 3.63 -24.94
CA SER A 552 22.48 5.07 -25.05
C SER A 552 21.03 5.48 -24.82
N HIS A 553 20.06 4.62 -25.15
CA HIS A 553 18.65 4.94 -25.10
C HIS A 553 17.77 3.78 -24.67
N ILE A 554 16.56 4.16 -24.26
CA ILE A 554 15.42 3.28 -24.02
C ILE A 554 14.37 3.64 -25.07
N ARG A 555 13.81 2.64 -25.76
CA ARG A 555 12.84 2.83 -26.84
C ARG A 555 11.58 2.04 -26.59
N GLY A 556 10.50 2.57 -27.13
CA GLY A 556 9.21 1.94 -26.97
C GLY A 556 8.13 2.57 -27.84
N LEU A 557 6.92 2.10 -27.58
CA LEU A 557 5.70 2.54 -28.23
C LEU A 557 4.77 3.11 -27.16
N LEU A 558 4.30 4.33 -27.40
CA LEU A 558 3.19 4.93 -26.68
C LEU A 558 1.91 4.64 -27.47
N ILE A 559 0.89 4.17 -26.76
CA ILE A 559 -0.45 3.95 -27.31
C ILE A 559 -1.38 4.90 -26.56
N LEU A 560 -2.00 5.82 -27.28
CA LEU A 560 -2.94 6.80 -26.74
C LEU A 560 -4.38 6.40 -27.08
N SER A 561 -5.29 6.41 -26.11
CA SER A 561 -6.73 6.22 -26.35
C SER A 561 -7.36 7.42 -27.05
N ASN A 562 -8.43 7.14 -27.79
CA ASN A 562 -9.20 8.09 -28.60
C ASN A 562 -10.63 8.29 -28.09
#